data_AF-A0A8J6P539-F1
#
_entry.id   AF-A0A8J6P539-F1
#
_cell.length_a   1.000
_cell.length_b   1.000
_cell.length_c   1.000
_cell.angle_alpha   90.00
_cell.angle_beta   90.00
_cell.angle_gamma   90.00
#
_symmetry.space_group_name_H-M   'P 1'
#
loop_
_entity.id
_entity.type
_entity.pdbx_description
1 polymer ?
#
loop_
_entity_poly.entity_id
_entity_poly.type
_entity_poly.pdbx_seq_one_letter_code
_entity_poly.pdbx_strand_id
1 'polypeptide(L)'
;MKFEKLKTLVVLVAFFIIVSPKSNAQTVHSDQNPKVAVIAVKQKKNSTVYSFSALTAYDEFKTTQRIQRINELTGDNATAVFKQNKIMLQVNPQKIKDEMLKKLLSATARSHGYDDFILQY
;
A
#
# COMPACT_ATOMS: atom_id res chain seq x y z
N MET A 1 51.48 35.15 -34.52
CA MET A 1 50.96 34.37 -35.65
C MET A 1 50.85 32.91 -35.19
N LYS A 2 49.71 32.27 -35.48
CA LYS A 2 49.36 30.85 -35.36
C LYS A 2 48.72 30.36 -34.04
N PHE A 3 47.42 30.12 -34.21
CA PHE A 3 46.47 29.37 -33.40
C PHE A 3 46.76 27.86 -33.40
N GLU A 4 46.13 27.19 -32.43
CA GLU A 4 45.72 25.78 -32.37
C GLU A 4 46.66 24.77 -31.67
N LYS A 5 46.23 24.31 -30.49
CA LYS A 5 45.57 22.99 -30.39
C LYS A 5 44.73 22.87 -29.12
N LEU A 6 43.44 22.69 -29.36
CA LEU A 6 42.38 22.30 -28.44
C LEU A 6 42.58 20.83 -28.00
N LYS A 7 42.36 20.53 -26.71
CA LYS A 7 41.55 19.42 -26.16
C LYS A 7 42.15 18.73 -24.91
N THR A 8 41.20 18.33 -24.05
CA THR A 8 41.27 17.30 -22.99
C THR A 8 41.53 17.89 -21.61
N LEU A 9 40.49 18.34 -20.88
CA LEU A 9 39.64 17.54 -20.00
C LEU A 9 40.45 16.90 -18.86
N VAL A 10 40.30 17.41 -17.63
CA VAL A 10 39.89 16.64 -16.44
C VAL A 10 39.51 17.62 -15.33
N VAL A 11 38.35 17.33 -14.77
CA VAL A 11 37.58 18.07 -13.78
C VAL A 11 38.31 18.15 -12.44
N LEU A 12 38.33 19.37 -11.89
CA LEU A 12 38.73 19.72 -10.54
C LEU A 12 38.07 18.80 -9.50
N VAL A 13 38.90 18.09 -8.74
CA VAL A 13 38.52 17.43 -7.49
C VAL A 13 38.20 18.52 -6.46
N ALA A 14 36.94 18.91 -6.34
CA ALA A 14 36.46 19.66 -5.20
C ALA A 14 36.24 18.66 -4.05
N PHE A 15 37.28 18.50 -3.24
CA PHE A 15 37.26 17.82 -1.95
C PHE A 15 36.16 18.46 -1.08
N PHE A 16 35.03 17.76 -0.95
CA PHE A 16 33.95 18.12 -0.04
C PHE A 16 34.41 17.90 1.40
N ILE A 17 34.98 18.94 2.02
CA ILE A 17 35.07 19.06 3.47
C ILE A 17 33.80 19.79 3.92
N ILE A 18 32.78 19.04 4.35
CA ILE A 18 31.71 19.59 5.18
C ILE A 18 31.71 18.82 6.50
N VAL A 19 32.42 19.43 7.43
CA VAL A 19 32.23 19.49 8.88
C VAL A 19 30.95 18.78 9.37
N SER A 20 31.14 17.72 10.14
CA SER A 20 30.12 17.19 11.05
C SER A 20 30.07 18.02 12.33
N PRO A 21 28.94 18.66 12.68
CA PRO A 21 28.58 18.87 14.06
C PRO A 21 27.57 17.81 14.50
N LYS A 22 27.76 17.40 15.75
CA LYS A 22 27.09 16.33 16.48
C LYS A 22 25.56 16.46 16.53
N SER A 23 24.95 15.28 16.58
CA SER A 23 23.81 14.95 17.44
C SER A 23 22.59 15.87 17.37
N ASN A 24 21.76 15.66 16.36
CA ASN A 24 20.34 15.53 16.64
C ASN A 24 20.03 14.04 16.47
N ALA A 25 19.86 13.36 17.61
CA ALA A 25 19.01 12.18 17.63
C ALA A 25 17.72 12.59 16.92
N GLN A 26 17.49 12.05 15.72
CA GLN A 26 16.16 12.00 15.19
C GLN A 26 15.39 11.14 16.18
N THR A 27 14.78 11.79 17.17
CA THR A 27 13.52 11.35 17.72
C THR A 27 12.61 11.22 16.52
N VAL A 28 12.59 10.03 15.93
CA VAL A 28 11.50 9.57 15.09
C VAL A 28 10.31 9.52 16.02
N HIS A 29 9.70 10.68 16.26
CA HIS A 29 8.30 10.75 16.63
C HIS A 29 7.59 10.18 15.42
N SER A 30 7.40 8.87 15.46
CA SER A 30 6.36 8.21 14.73
C SER A 30 5.08 8.96 15.08
N ASP A 31 4.59 9.78 14.16
CA ASP A 31 3.17 10.11 14.06
C ASP A 31 2.43 8.78 13.83
N GLN A 32 2.40 7.93 14.86
CA GLN A 32 1.72 6.64 14.88
C GLN A 32 0.26 6.88 15.23
N ASN A 33 -0.40 7.73 14.45
CA ASN A 33 -1.83 7.58 14.31
C ASN A 33 -2.02 6.32 13.44
N PRO A 34 -2.63 5.25 13.98
CA PRO A 34 -2.84 4.03 13.22
C PRO A 34 -3.62 4.38 11.96
N LYS A 35 -3.15 3.89 10.81
CA LYS A 35 -3.84 4.08 9.54
C LYS A 35 -5.04 3.15 9.51
N VAL A 36 -6.22 3.69 9.75
CA VAL A 36 -7.47 2.90 9.80
C VAL A 36 -8.18 2.94 8.44
N ALA A 37 -8.46 1.76 7.89
CA ALA A 37 -9.26 1.62 6.67
C ALA A 37 -10.73 1.89 6.98
N VAL A 38 -11.34 2.85 6.28
CA VAL A 38 -12.79 2.99 6.27
C VAL A 38 -13.36 2.06 5.19
N ILE A 39 -14.01 0.98 5.63
CA ILE A 39 -14.58 -0.04 4.76
C ILE A 39 -16.06 0.21 4.61
N ALA A 40 -16.48 0.69 3.45
CA ALA A 40 -17.89 0.79 3.10
C ALA A 40 -18.47 -0.61 2.82
N VAL A 41 -19.59 -0.93 3.48
CA VAL A 41 -20.28 -2.21 3.41
C VAL A 41 -21.53 -2.07 2.56
N LYS A 42 -21.68 -2.90 1.54
CA LYS A 42 -22.89 -2.96 0.71
C LYS A 42 -23.42 -4.38 0.64
N GLN A 43 -24.60 -4.61 1.19
CA GLN A 43 -25.30 -5.88 1.09
C GLN A 43 -25.94 -6.04 -0.30
N LYS A 44 -25.82 -7.23 -0.87
CA LYS A 44 -26.51 -7.69 -2.08
C LYS A 44 -27.22 -9.01 -1.77
N LYS A 45 -28.19 -9.39 -2.61
CA LYS A 45 -29.01 -10.61 -2.39
C LYS A 45 -28.21 -11.85 -1.98
N ASN A 46 -27.04 -12.09 -2.61
CA ASN A 46 -26.23 -13.30 -2.38
C ASN A 46 -24.78 -13.00 -1.96
N SER A 47 -24.45 -11.75 -1.64
CA SER A 47 -23.07 -11.38 -1.28
C SER A 47 -23.02 -10.08 -0.49
N THR A 48 -21.95 -9.88 0.27
CA THR A 48 -21.65 -8.60 0.89
C THR A 48 -20.37 -8.04 0.27
N VAL A 49 -20.41 -6.78 -0.17
CA VAL A 49 -19.27 -6.09 -0.77
C VAL A 49 -18.66 -5.16 0.26
N TYR A 50 -17.38 -5.36 0.55
CA TYR A 50 -16.57 -4.53 1.43
C TYR A 50 -15.61 -3.72 0.56
N SER A 51 -15.58 -2.39 0.68
CA SER A 51 -14.76 -1.56 -0.20
C SER A 51 -14.00 -0.47 0.54
N PHE A 52 -12.73 -0.29 0.19
CA PHE A 52 -11.85 0.72 0.78
C PHE A 52 -10.80 1.20 -0.23
N SER A 53 -10.32 2.43 -0.06
CA SER A 53 -9.27 3.01 -0.90
C SER A 53 -7.91 2.40 -0.53
N ALA A 54 -6.97 2.27 -1.46
CA ALA A 54 -5.61 1.88 -1.11
C ALA A 54 -4.81 3.10 -0.58
N LEU A 55 -3.97 2.92 0.45
CA LEU A 55 -3.09 4.00 0.95
C LEU A 55 -1.78 4.11 0.18
N THR A 56 -1.28 2.99 -0.31
CA THR A 56 -0.11 2.98 -1.18
C THR A 56 -0.53 3.52 -2.54
N ALA A 57 0.34 4.32 -3.17
CA ALA A 57 0.20 4.66 -4.58
C ALA A 57 -0.10 3.37 -5.37
N TYR A 58 -1.06 3.45 -6.29
CA TYR A 58 -1.47 2.29 -7.09
C TYR A 58 -0.29 1.80 -7.92
N ASP A 59 0.34 0.73 -7.43
CA ASP A 59 1.30 -0.09 -8.15
C ASP A 59 0.50 -1.27 -8.71
N GLU A 60 0.20 -1.22 -10.00
CA GLU A 60 -0.65 -2.19 -10.70
C GLU A 60 -0.18 -3.62 -10.48
N PHE A 61 1.13 -3.86 -10.59
CA PHE A 61 1.73 -5.17 -10.44
C PHE A 61 1.57 -5.70 -9.02
N LYS A 62 1.99 -4.93 -8.01
CA LYS A 62 1.87 -5.34 -6.59
C LYS A 62 0.42 -5.48 -6.15
N THR A 63 -0.45 -4.58 -6.59
CA THR A 63 -1.88 -4.61 -6.26
C THR A 63 -2.54 -5.85 -6.84
N THR A 64 -2.24 -6.17 -8.11
CA THR A 64 -2.75 -7.36 -8.78
C THR A 64 -2.27 -8.64 -8.10
N GLN A 65 -0.98 -8.74 -7.77
CA GLN A 65 -0.44 -9.90 -7.04
C GLN A 65 -1.09 -10.11 -5.66
N ARG A 66 -1.31 -9.04 -4.90
CA ARG A 66 -1.97 -9.11 -3.58
C ARG A 66 -3.41 -9.59 -3.71
N ILE A 67 -4.14 -9.06 -4.69
CA ILE A 67 -5.54 -9.46 -4.96
C ILE A 67 -5.62 -10.91 -5.42
N GLN A 68 -4.73 -11.33 -6.32
CA GLN A 68 -4.68 -12.71 -6.79
C GLN A 68 -4.45 -13.66 -5.62
N ARG A 69 -3.50 -13.35 -4.72
CA ARG A 69 -3.24 -14.16 -3.52
C ARG A 69 -4.45 -14.25 -2.59
N ILE A 70 -5.20 -13.15 -2.42
CA ILE A 70 -6.44 -13.18 -1.64
C ILE A 70 -7.44 -14.15 -2.27
N ASN A 71 -7.64 -14.06 -3.59
CA ASN A 71 -8.58 -14.93 -4.32
C ASN A 71 -8.18 -16.41 -4.26
N GLU A 72 -6.88 -16.72 -4.39
CA GLU A 72 -6.36 -18.09 -4.27
C GLU A 72 -6.60 -18.67 -2.86
N LEU A 73 -6.44 -17.86 -1.81
CA LEU A 73 -6.66 -18.29 -0.43
C LEU A 73 -8.15 -18.44 -0.07
N THR A 74 -9.01 -17.62 -0.65
CA THR A 74 -10.45 -17.63 -0.33
C THR A 74 -11.26 -18.55 -1.23
N GLY A 75 -10.79 -18.85 -2.45
CA GLY A 75 -11.54 -19.61 -3.45
C GLY A 75 -12.92 -19.01 -3.69
N ASP A 76 -13.95 -19.88 -3.76
CA ASP A 76 -15.34 -19.47 -4.00
C ASP A 76 -16.01 -18.75 -2.80
N ASN A 77 -15.29 -18.53 -1.70
CA ASN A 77 -15.84 -17.90 -0.50
C ASN A 77 -15.79 -16.37 -0.59
N ALA A 78 -14.79 -15.82 -1.30
CA ALA A 78 -14.66 -14.39 -1.53
C ALA A 78 -13.90 -14.08 -2.82
N THR A 79 -14.17 -12.91 -3.38
CA THR A 79 -13.47 -12.38 -4.55
C THR A 79 -13.06 -10.94 -4.28
N ALA A 80 -11.76 -10.66 -4.33
CA ALA A 80 -11.19 -9.33 -4.31
C ALA A 80 -10.93 -8.83 -5.74
N VAL A 81 -11.21 -7.55 -5.99
CA VAL A 81 -10.91 -6.85 -7.24
C VAL A 81 -10.48 -5.41 -6.95
N PHE A 82 -9.64 -4.84 -7.82
CA PHE A 82 -9.33 -3.41 -7.79
C PHE A 82 -10.14 -2.70 -8.86
N LYS A 83 -10.99 -1.74 -8.47
CA LYS A 83 -11.83 -0.99 -9.40
C LYS A 83 -12.07 0.41 -8.85
N GLN A 84 -12.03 1.42 -9.72
CA GLN A 84 -12.31 2.82 -9.34
C GLN A 84 -11.44 3.30 -8.17
N ASN A 85 -10.14 2.95 -8.19
CA ASN A 85 -9.18 3.25 -7.12
C ASN A 85 -9.55 2.69 -5.73
N LYS A 86 -10.36 1.63 -5.71
CA LYS A 86 -10.79 0.94 -4.49
C LYS A 86 -10.53 -0.55 -4.61
N ILE A 87 -10.20 -1.15 -3.49
CA ILE A 87 -10.21 -2.60 -3.31
C ILE A 87 -11.63 -2.96 -2.93
N MET A 88 -12.24 -3.86 -3.68
CA MET A 88 -13.58 -4.36 -3.46
C MET A 88 -13.50 -5.86 -3.17
N LEU A 89 -13.85 -6.25 -1.96
CA LEU A 89 -13.93 -7.64 -1.51
C LEU A 89 -15.39 -8.07 -1.45
N GLN A 90 -15.81 -8.92 -2.37
CA GLN A 90 -17.12 -9.54 -2.39
C GLN A 90 -17.08 -10.88 -1.66
N VAL A 91 -17.83 -10.99 -0.56
CA VAL A 91 -17.85 -12.18 0.30
C VAL A 91 -19.19 -12.90 0.18
N ASN A 92 -19.18 -14.22 0.15
CA ASN A 92 -20.37 -15.04 0.35
C ASN A 92 -20.62 -15.25 1.86
N PRO A 93 -21.65 -14.61 2.45
CA PRO A 93 -21.89 -14.66 3.90
C PRO A 93 -22.29 -16.07 4.39
N GLN A 94 -22.74 -16.96 3.51
CA GLN A 94 -23.08 -18.33 3.90
C GLN A 94 -21.86 -19.22 4.09
N LYS A 95 -20.71 -18.84 3.49
CA LYS A 95 -19.48 -19.65 3.49
C LYS A 95 -18.40 -19.11 4.43
N ILE A 96 -18.45 -17.83 4.80
CA ILE A 96 -17.47 -17.20 5.69
C ILE A 96 -18.11 -16.86 7.03
N LYS A 97 -17.61 -17.45 8.12
CA LYS A 97 -17.98 -17.11 9.50
C LYS A 97 -17.38 -15.76 9.93
N ASP A 98 -17.99 -15.10 10.90
CA ASP A 98 -17.61 -13.75 11.36
C ASP A 98 -16.13 -13.60 11.75
N GLU A 99 -15.56 -14.59 12.46
CA GLU A 99 -14.13 -14.53 12.82
C GLU A 99 -13.21 -14.58 11.60
N MET A 100 -13.57 -15.39 10.61
CA MET A 100 -12.81 -15.52 9.36
C MET A 100 -12.97 -14.28 8.50
N LEU A 101 -14.17 -13.70 8.48
CA LEU A 101 -14.43 -12.42 7.83
C LEU A 101 -13.57 -11.31 8.44
N LYS A 102 -13.51 -11.19 9.77
CA LYS A 102 -12.68 -10.19 10.46
C LYS A 102 -11.20 -10.36 10.10
N LYS A 103 -10.71 -11.61 10.10
CA LYS A 103 -9.32 -11.93 9.68
C LYS A 103 -9.07 -11.56 8.22
N LEU A 104 -10.01 -11.87 7.33
CA LEU A 104 -9.90 -11.54 5.91
C LEU A 104 -9.89 -10.03 5.67
N LEU A 105 -10.78 -9.27 6.31
CA LEU A 105 -10.81 -7.81 6.21
C LEU A 105 -9.53 -7.19 6.77
N SER A 106 -9.05 -7.67 7.92
CA SER A 106 -7.78 -7.22 8.52
C SER A 106 -6.58 -7.53 7.62
N ALA A 107 -6.47 -8.75 7.11
CA ALA A 107 -5.39 -9.16 6.20
C ALA A 107 -5.41 -8.35 4.90
N THR A 108 -6.60 -8.09 4.36
CA THR A 108 -6.80 -7.29 3.14
C THR A 108 -6.44 -5.82 3.41
N ALA A 109 -6.85 -5.24 4.54
CA ALA A 109 -6.47 -3.87 4.89
C ALA A 109 -4.95 -3.74 5.07
N ARG A 110 -4.33 -4.67 5.80
CA ARG A 110 -2.88 -4.71 6.05
C ARG A 110 -2.04 -4.90 4.79
N SER A 111 -2.48 -5.74 3.86
CA SER A 111 -1.77 -5.92 2.59
C SER A 111 -1.73 -4.63 1.75
N HIS A 112 -2.60 -3.66 2.04
CA HIS A 112 -2.67 -2.35 1.39
C HIS A 112 -2.24 -1.16 2.28
N GLY A 113 -1.55 -1.45 3.39
CA GLY A 113 -0.85 -0.46 4.20
C GLY A 113 -1.65 0.16 5.34
N TYR A 114 -2.79 -0.44 5.70
CA TYR A 114 -3.55 -0.06 6.89
C TYR A 114 -3.16 -0.91 8.10
N ASP A 115 -3.27 -0.33 9.29
CA ASP A 115 -3.01 -1.02 10.56
C ASP A 115 -4.26 -1.73 11.08
N ASP A 116 -5.43 -1.09 10.88
CA ASP A 116 -6.74 -1.55 11.33
C ASP A 116 -7.85 -1.13 10.36
N PHE A 117 -9.11 -1.47 10.66
CA PHE A 117 -10.26 -1.07 9.87
C PHE A 117 -11.51 -0.75 10.72
N ILE A 118 -12.37 0.10 10.17
CA ILE A 118 -13.73 0.34 10.66
C ILE A 118 -14.73 0.05 9.54
N LEU A 119 -15.89 -0.49 9.91
CA LEU A 119 -16.99 -0.72 8.98
C LEU A 119 -17.91 0.50 8.96
N GLN A 120 -18.29 0.92 7.75
CA GLN A 120 -19.27 1.96 7.50
C GLN A 120 -20.43 1.36 6.71
N TYR A 121 -21.64 1.38 7.29
CA TYR A 121 -22.85 0.79 6.73
C TYR A 121 -23.69 1.81 5.97
#